data_AF-A0A832MXD3-F1
#
_entry.id   AF-A0A832MXD3-F1
#
_cell.length_a   1.000
_cell.length_b   1.000
_cell.length_c   1.000
_cell.angle_alpha   90.00
_cell.angle_beta   90.00
_cell.angle_gamma   90.00
#
_symmetry.space_group_name_H-M   'P 1'
#
loop_
_entity.id
_entity.type
_entity.pdbx_description
1 polymer ?
#
loop_
_entity_poly.entity_id
_entity_poly.type
_entity_poly.pdbx_seq_one_letter_code
_entity_poly.pdbx_strand_id
1 'polypeptide(L)'
;FLRRIVDFKVRYISLVSDYFPLLLILAIVTTGVMMRYFTRVDIVKIKEFAVGLFSFHPFVEQGIGLIFYVHLFLVCALLVYFPFSKLLHMPGIFLSPTRNLANNSRMKRHVNPWNHPVRVHTYEEYEDEFREKMKGAGLPVEKE
;
A
#
# COMPACT_ATOMS: atom_id res chain seq x y z
N PHE A 1 6.08 -3.14 -14.86
CA PHE A 1 5.14 -3.64 -15.90
C PHE A 1 5.60 -5.00 -16.46
N LEU A 2 6.80 -5.08 -17.05
CA LEU A 2 7.34 -6.30 -17.67
C LEU A 2 7.23 -7.57 -16.81
N ARG A 3 7.61 -7.54 -15.53
CA ARG A 3 7.46 -8.69 -14.61
C ARG A 3 6.05 -9.29 -14.62
N ARG A 4 5.01 -8.43 -14.61
CA ARG A 4 3.60 -8.85 -14.57
C ARG A 4 3.13 -9.48 -15.88
N ILE A 5 3.83 -9.19 -16.97
CA ILE A 5 3.61 -9.86 -18.25
C ILE A 5 4.44 -11.13 -18.27
N VAL A 6 5.76 -11.08 -18.16
CA VAL A 6 6.64 -12.23 -18.42
C VAL A 6 6.44 -13.39 -17.43
N ASP A 7 6.24 -13.10 -16.15
CA ASP A 7 6.06 -14.13 -15.12
C ASP A 7 4.64 -14.71 -15.15
N PHE A 8 4.52 -16.00 -15.48
CA PHE A 8 3.24 -16.70 -15.55
C PHE A 8 2.48 -16.69 -14.22
N LYS A 9 3.17 -16.87 -13.08
CA LYS A 9 2.52 -16.93 -11.76
C LYS A 9 1.89 -15.58 -11.43
N VAL A 10 2.61 -14.50 -11.71
CA VAL A 10 2.14 -13.13 -11.46
C VAL A 10 1.03 -12.76 -12.45
N ARG A 11 1.16 -13.13 -13.73
CA ARG A 11 0.13 -12.89 -14.75
C ARG A 11 -1.18 -13.59 -14.40
N TYR A 12 -1.11 -14.84 -13.94
CA TYR A 12 -2.28 -15.65 -13.59
C TYR A 12 -3.14 -15.01 -12.49
N ILE A 13 -2.51 -14.37 -11.50
CA ILE A 13 -3.20 -13.71 -10.38
C ILE A 13 -3.49 -12.22 -10.62
N SER A 14 -3.14 -11.68 -11.80
CA SER A 14 -3.30 -10.25 -12.08
C SER A 14 -4.66 -9.95 -12.71
N LEU A 15 -5.30 -8.88 -12.23
CA LEU A 15 -6.56 -8.37 -12.79
C LEU A 15 -6.30 -7.23 -13.79
N VAL A 16 -7.28 -6.87 -14.63
CA VAL A 16 -7.14 -5.71 -15.54
C VAL A 16 -6.83 -4.41 -14.77
N SER A 17 -7.41 -4.27 -13.57
CA SER A 17 -7.15 -3.16 -12.64
C SER A 17 -5.71 -3.07 -12.13
N ASP A 18 -4.91 -4.12 -12.31
CA ASP A 18 -3.48 -4.11 -11.97
C ASP A 18 -2.59 -3.51 -13.08
N TYR A 19 -3.04 -3.60 -14.33
CA TYR A 19 -2.26 -3.15 -15.49
C TYR A 19 -2.51 -1.67 -15.78
N PHE A 20 -3.76 -1.22 -15.62
CA PHE A 20 -4.17 0.15 -15.91
C PHE A 20 -3.34 1.22 -15.15
N PRO A 21 -3.26 1.21 -13.80
CA PRO A 21 -2.46 2.22 -13.09
C PRO A 21 -0.97 2.15 -13.41
N LEU A 22 -0.42 0.96 -13.74
CA LEU A 22 0.97 0.83 -14.17
C LEU A 22 1.22 1.49 -15.53
N LEU A 23 0.31 1.30 -16.49
CA LEU A 23 0.38 1.96 -17.80
C LEU A 23 0.17 3.47 -17.68
N LEU A 24 -0.77 3.88 -16.83
CA LEU A 24 -1.07 5.28 -16.58
C LEU A 24 0.14 6.02 -16.00
N ILE A 25 0.78 5.46 -14.96
CA ILE A 25 2.02 6.02 -14.39
C ILE A 25 3.13 6.06 -15.44
N LEU A 26 3.30 5.01 -16.24
CA LEU A 26 4.30 4.98 -17.32
C LEU A 26 4.04 6.09 -18.34
N ALA A 27 2.79 6.31 -18.75
CA ALA A 27 2.41 7.37 -19.67
C ALA A 27 2.65 8.77 -19.07
N ILE A 28 2.33 8.98 -17.79
CA ILE A 28 2.60 10.25 -17.07
C ILE A 28 4.10 10.53 -17.03
N VAL A 29 4.92 9.54 -16.66
CA VAL A 29 6.38 9.69 -16.64
C VAL A 29 6.91 9.98 -18.04
N THR A 30 6.45 9.25 -19.06
CA THR A 30 6.92 9.41 -20.44
C THR A 30 6.58 10.80 -20.98
N THR A 31 5.34 11.26 -20.78
CA THR A 31 4.91 12.61 -21.19
C THR A 31 5.64 13.71 -20.41
N GLY A 32 5.89 13.51 -19.11
CA GLY A 32 6.68 14.44 -18.29
C GLY A 32 8.14 14.55 -18.74
N VAL A 33 8.79 13.42 -19.04
CA VAL A 33 10.14 13.37 -19.62
C VAL A 33 10.15 14.05 -21.00
N MET A 34 9.14 13.79 -21.83
CA MET A 34 9.01 14.41 -23.15
C MET A 34 8.91 15.93 -23.06
N MET A 35 8.10 16.45 -22.13
CA MET A 35 7.99 17.88 -21.86
C MET A 35 9.30 18.52 -21.40
N ARG A 36 10.06 17.82 -20.55
CA ARG A 36 11.31 18.32 -19.99
C ARG A 36 12.44 18.37 -21.01
N TYR A 37 12.61 17.32 -21.82
CA TYR A 37 13.80 17.16 -22.65
C TYR A 37 13.59 17.48 -24.13
N PHE A 38 12.39 17.23 -24.68
CA PHE A 38 12.16 17.33 -26.11
C PHE A 38 11.38 18.60 -26.48
N THR A 39 10.21 18.82 -25.89
CA THR A 39 9.37 19.97 -26.26
C THR A 39 9.72 21.26 -25.53
N ARG A 40 10.41 21.16 -24.37
CA ARG A 40 10.84 22.29 -23.52
C ARG A 40 9.71 23.31 -23.31
N VAL A 41 8.64 22.86 -22.66
CA VAL A 41 7.47 23.70 -22.36
C VAL A 41 7.82 24.89 -21.46
N ASP A 42 7.09 26.00 -21.62
CA ASP A 42 7.24 27.19 -20.78
C ASP A 42 6.73 26.92 -19.36
N ILE A 43 7.67 26.83 -18.41
CA ILE A 43 7.39 26.51 -17.01
C ILE A 43 6.68 27.68 -16.31
N VAL A 44 6.92 28.92 -16.73
CA VAL A 44 6.30 30.11 -16.10
C VAL A 44 4.80 30.07 -16.38
N LYS A 45 4.42 29.89 -17.64
CA LYS A 45 3.02 29.78 -18.07
C LYS A 45 2.29 28.59 -17.42
N ILE A 46 2.95 27.44 -17.33
CA ILE A 46 2.39 26.26 -16.66
C ILE A 46 2.15 26.54 -15.17
N LYS A 47 3.09 27.23 -14.50
CA LYS A 47 2.95 27.59 -13.09
C LYS A 47 1.79 28.56 -12.89
N GLU A 48 1.67 29.58 -13.71
CA GLU A 48 0.58 30.55 -13.64
C GLU A 48 -0.78 29.86 -13.84
N PHE A 49 -0.88 28.97 -14.83
CA PHE A 49 -2.06 28.13 -15.03
C PHE A 49 -2.40 27.27 -13.80
N ALA A 50 -1.40 26.61 -13.20
CA ALA A 50 -1.59 25.79 -12.01
C ALA A 50 -2.07 26.63 -10.81
N VAL A 51 -1.49 27.81 -10.59
CA VAL A 51 -1.94 28.75 -9.54
C VAL A 51 -3.37 29.19 -9.79
N GLY A 52 -3.74 29.53 -11.03
CA GLY A 52 -5.12 29.87 -11.39
C GLY A 52 -6.11 28.75 -11.07
N LEU A 53 -5.72 27.49 -11.35
CA LEU A 53 -6.53 26.33 -11.03
C LEU A 53 -6.74 26.15 -9.51
N PHE A 54 -5.67 26.24 -8.71
CA PHE A 54 -5.75 26.09 -7.26
C PHE A 54 -6.41 27.28 -6.55
N SER A 55 -6.31 28.49 -7.11
CA SER A 55 -7.00 29.68 -6.62
C SER A 55 -8.46 29.77 -7.10
N PHE A 56 -8.98 28.73 -7.77
CA PHE A 56 -10.32 28.70 -8.35
C PHE A 56 -10.61 29.86 -9.33
N HIS A 57 -9.59 30.36 -10.01
CA HIS A 57 -9.68 31.38 -11.07
C HIS A 57 -9.03 30.82 -12.34
N PRO A 58 -9.65 29.82 -12.99
CA PRO A 58 -9.07 29.19 -14.16
C PRO A 58 -9.04 30.17 -15.33
N PHE A 59 -7.87 30.31 -15.95
CA PHE A 59 -7.70 31.02 -17.21
C PHE A 59 -6.93 30.15 -18.18
N VAL A 60 -7.13 30.38 -19.47
CA VAL A 60 -6.43 29.65 -20.52
C VAL A 60 -5.25 30.48 -20.97
N GLU A 61 -4.05 30.02 -20.64
CA GLU A 61 -2.82 30.67 -21.06
C GLU A 61 -2.48 30.29 -22.52
N GLN A 62 -2.28 31.30 -23.36
CA GLN A 62 -1.95 31.06 -24.77
C GLN A 62 -0.49 30.66 -24.93
N GLY A 63 -0.22 29.67 -25.78
CA GLY A 63 1.14 29.20 -26.07
C GLY A 63 1.64 28.03 -25.22
N ILE A 64 0.78 27.41 -24.41
CA ILE A 64 1.09 26.11 -23.79
C ILE A 64 0.95 25.01 -24.83
N GLY A 65 1.99 24.20 -25.00
CA GLY A 65 2.00 23.10 -25.98
C GLY A 65 1.01 21.98 -25.65
N LEU A 66 0.45 21.34 -26.68
CA LEU A 66 -0.54 20.25 -26.56
C LEU A 66 -0.13 19.13 -25.59
N ILE A 67 1.17 18.80 -25.56
CA ILE A 67 1.72 17.75 -24.70
C ILE A 67 1.47 18.01 -23.21
N PHE A 68 1.40 19.27 -22.78
CA PHE A 68 1.07 19.62 -21.41
C PHE A 68 -0.37 19.24 -21.06
N TYR A 69 -1.32 19.54 -21.93
CA TYR A 69 -2.72 19.17 -21.70
C TYR A 69 -2.92 17.67 -21.70
N VAL A 70 -2.19 16.92 -22.55
CA VAL A 70 -2.16 15.46 -22.51
C VAL A 70 -1.61 14.97 -21.16
N HIS A 71 -0.51 15.52 -20.69
CA HIS A 71 0.06 15.15 -19.39
C HIS A 71 -0.89 15.47 -18.23
N LEU A 72 -1.46 16.68 -18.21
CA LEU A 72 -2.42 17.12 -17.20
C LEU A 72 -3.64 16.20 -17.18
N PHE A 73 -4.19 15.84 -18.35
CA PHE A 73 -5.29 14.89 -18.46
C PHE A 73 -4.93 13.53 -17.85
N LEU A 74 -3.75 12.99 -18.13
CA LEU A 74 -3.29 11.71 -17.55
C LEU A 74 -3.16 11.80 -16.02
N VAL A 75 -2.64 12.92 -15.50
CA VAL A 75 -2.55 13.16 -14.04
C VAL A 75 -3.94 13.25 -13.41
N CYS A 76 -4.87 13.98 -14.01
CA CYS A 76 -6.26 14.05 -13.54
C CYS A 76 -6.94 12.68 -13.56
N ALA A 77 -6.74 11.89 -14.63
CA ALA A 77 -7.24 10.53 -14.71
C ALA A 77 -6.66 9.64 -13.58
N LEU A 78 -5.38 9.82 -13.25
CA LEU A 78 -4.75 9.11 -12.12
C LEU A 78 -5.39 9.52 -10.79
N LEU A 79 -5.64 10.81 -10.57
CA LEU A 79 -6.28 11.31 -9.34
C LEU A 79 -7.69 10.75 -9.16
N VAL A 80 -8.50 10.73 -10.22
CA VAL A 80 -9.85 10.15 -10.19
C VAL A 80 -9.80 8.64 -9.95
N TYR A 81 -8.83 7.94 -10.53
CA TYR A 81 -8.66 6.50 -10.37
C TYR A 81 -8.07 6.10 -9.01
N PHE A 82 -7.29 6.98 -8.40
CA PHE A 82 -6.54 6.74 -7.16
C PHE A 82 -7.36 6.09 -6.03
N PRO A 83 -8.52 6.63 -5.60
CA PRO A 83 -9.29 6.09 -4.48
C PRO A 83 -9.89 4.70 -4.75
N PHE A 84 -10.07 4.33 -6.01
CA PHE A 84 -10.66 3.04 -6.42
C PHE A 84 -9.60 1.98 -6.77
N SER A 85 -8.33 2.28 -6.51
CA SER A 85 -7.21 1.47 -6.98
C SER A 85 -6.39 0.89 -5.85
N LYS A 86 -5.51 -0.05 -6.21
CA LYS A 86 -4.49 -0.58 -5.28
C LYS A 86 -3.50 0.48 -4.81
N LEU A 87 -3.50 1.70 -5.37
CA LEU A 87 -2.65 2.82 -4.93
C LEU A 87 -3.08 3.42 -3.58
N LEU A 88 -4.31 3.13 -3.13
CA LEU A 88 -4.81 3.55 -1.81
C LEU A 88 -4.03 2.96 -0.62
N HIS A 89 -3.05 2.07 -0.86
CA HIS A 89 -2.12 1.65 0.19
C HIS A 89 -1.23 2.81 0.70
N MET A 90 -1.04 3.87 -0.09
CA MET A 90 -0.10 4.96 0.24
C MET A 90 -0.42 5.66 1.58
N PRO A 91 -1.68 6.04 1.89
CA PRO A 91 -2.07 6.53 3.21
C PRO A 91 -1.71 5.61 4.38
N GLY A 92 -1.64 4.30 4.17
CA GLY A 92 -1.30 3.31 5.21
C GLY A 92 0.09 3.52 5.81
N ILE A 93 1.00 4.20 5.11
CA ILE A 93 2.34 4.56 5.60
C ILE A 93 2.25 5.53 6.79
N PHE A 94 1.29 6.45 6.76
CA PHE A 94 1.08 7.43 7.83
C PHE A 94 0.35 6.82 9.03
N LEU A 95 -0.52 5.85 8.79
CA LEU A 95 -1.29 5.13 9.82
C LEU A 95 -0.58 3.88 10.37
N SER A 96 0.71 3.70 10.06
CA SER A 96 1.45 2.52 10.50
C SER A 96 1.53 2.43 12.04
N PRO A 97 1.38 1.23 12.63
CA PRO A 97 1.46 1.05 14.08
C PRO A 97 2.80 1.53 14.66
N THR A 98 3.89 1.36 13.92
CA THR A 98 5.22 1.84 14.31
C THR A 98 5.33 3.36 14.45
N ARG A 99 4.41 4.12 13.84
CA ARG A 99 4.38 5.59 13.95
C ARG A 99 3.35 6.09 14.96
N ASN A 100 2.25 5.38 15.15
CA ASN A 100 1.10 5.87 15.92
C ASN A 100 0.89 5.15 17.25
N LEU A 101 1.50 3.98 17.47
CA LEU A 101 1.35 3.21 18.71
C LEU A 101 2.65 3.20 19.50
N ALA A 102 2.51 3.28 20.82
CA ALA A 102 3.63 3.08 21.73
C ALA A 102 4.16 1.65 21.61
N ASN A 103 5.48 1.48 21.58
CA ASN A 103 6.12 0.17 21.55
C ASN A 103 6.15 -0.45 22.96
N ASN A 104 4.98 -0.75 23.53
CA ASN A 104 4.81 -1.27 24.89
C ASN A 104 4.36 -2.74 24.94
N SER A 105 4.49 -3.47 23.83
CA SER A 105 4.06 -4.87 23.67
C SER A 105 4.68 -5.82 24.71
N ARG A 106 5.85 -5.47 25.28
CA ARG A 106 6.52 -6.21 26.37
C ARG A 106 6.22 -5.69 27.78
N MET A 107 5.65 -4.49 27.91
CA MET A 107 5.30 -3.90 29.22
C MET A 107 3.83 -4.12 29.57
N LYS A 108 2.95 -4.17 28.56
CA LYS A 108 1.51 -4.32 28.76
C LYS A 108 0.99 -5.49 27.94
N ARG A 109 0.43 -6.48 28.62
CA ARG A 109 -0.28 -7.59 27.98
C ARG A 109 -1.63 -7.08 27.49
N HIS A 110 -1.86 -7.13 26.18
CA HIS A 110 -3.15 -6.82 25.57
C HIS A 110 -3.94 -8.12 25.38
N VAL A 111 -5.01 -8.31 26.17
CA VAL A 111 -5.92 -9.45 26.03
C VAL A 111 -7.15 -8.99 25.26
N ASN A 112 -7.53 -9.76 24.23
CA ASN A 112 -8.70 -9.45 23.41
C ASN A 112 -9.99 -9.65 24.24
N PRO A 113 -10.86 -8.62 24.40
CA PRO A 113 -12.13 -8.74 25.11
C PRO A 113 -13.11 -9.75 24.48
N TRP A 114 -12.93 -10.04 23.19
CA TRP A 114 -13.77 -10.95 22.42
C TRP A 114 -13.34 -12.42 22.50
N ASN A 115 -12.31 -12.75 23.30
CA ASN A 115 -11.93 -14.14 23.51
C ASN A 115 -13.00 -14.84 24.36
N HIS A 116 -13.69 -15.79 23.74
CA HIS A 116 -14.56 -16.71 24.47
C HIS A 116 -13.72 -17.64 25.35
N PRO A 117 -14.29 -18.20 26.43
CA PRO A 117 -13.61 -19.22 27.22
C PRO A 117 -13.35 -20.44 26.32
N VAL A 118 -12.09 -20.61 25.89
CA VAL A 118 -11.63 -21.80 25.19
C VAL A 118 -11.26 -22.82 26.25
N ARG A 119 -11.77 -24.04 26.13
CA ARG A 119 -11.28 -25.15 26.95
C ARG A 119 -9.83 -25.43 26.55
N VAL A 120 -8.91 -25.06 27.42
CA VAL A 120 -7.49 -25.36 27.26
C VAL A 120 -7.18 -26.64 28.02
N HIS A 121 -6.24 -27.43 27.50
CA HIS A 121 -5.65 -28.54 28.23
C HIS A 121 -4.59 -27.97 29.16
N THR A 122 -4.85 -27.98 30.46
CA THR A 122 -3.89 -27.43 31.42
C THR A 122 -2.66 -28.33 31.52
N TYR A 123 -1.55 -27.78 32.00
CA TYR A 123 -0.36 -28.61 32.24
C TYR A 123 -0.67 -29.75 33.22
N GLU A 124 -1.49 -29.51 34.24
CA GLU A 124 -1.92 -30.53 35.20
C GLU A 124 -2.71 -31.66 34.54
N GLU A 125 -3.67 -31.33 33.65
CA GLU A 125 -4.44 -32.31 32.90
C GLU A 125 -3.54 -33.10 31.93
N TYR A 126 -2.59 -32.42 31.27
CA TYR A 126 -1.62 -33.05 30.38
C TYR A 126 -0.67 -33.98 31.13
N GLU A 127 -0.17 -33.55 32.28
CA GLU A 127 0.69 -34.35 33.13
C GLU A 127 -0.05 -35.57 33.65
N ASP A 128 -1.31 -35.44 34.10
CA ASP A 128 -2.09 -36.59 34.58
C ASP A 128 -2.35 -37.62 33.46
N GLU A 129 -2.53 -37.19 32.22
CA GLU A 129 -2.70 -38.07 31.05
C GLU A 129 -1.40 -38.74 30.57
N PHE A 130 -0.27 -38.02 30.63
CA PHE A 130 0.98 -38.42 29.97
C PHE A 130 2.16 -38.66 30.91
N ARG A 131 1.96 -38.62 32.24
CA ARG A 131 3.01 -38.70 33.27
C ARG A 131 4.01 -39.82 33.03
N GLU A 132 3.51 -41.03 32.83
CA GLU A 132 4.34 -42.22 32.63
C GLU A 132 5.24 -42.10 31.39
N LYS A 133 4.70 -41.52 30.31
CA LYS A 133 5.48 -41.26 29.09
C LYS A 133 6.49 -40.14 29.29
N MET A 134 6.14 -39.11 30.07
CA MET A 134 7.04 -38.01 30.40
C MET A 134 8.21 -38.51 31.26
N LYS A 135 7.95 -39.29 32.31
CA LYS A 135 8.98 -39.94 33.13
C LYS A 135 9.86 -40.87 32.29
N GLY A 136 9.25 -41.68 31.42
CA GLY A 136 9.98 -42.56 30.49
C GLY A 136 10.87 -41.80 29.50
N ALA A 137 10.51 -40.57 29.15
CA ALA A 137 11.30 -39.67 28.32
C ALA A 137 12.31 -38.80 29.10
N GLY A 138 12.40 -38.96 30.43
CA GLY A 138 13.27 -38.16 31.30
C GLY A 138 12.83 -36.70 31.43
N LEU A 139 11.56 -36.40 31.15
CA LEU A 139 11.00 -35.06 31.33
C LEU A 139 10.65 -34.83 32.81
N PRO A 140 10.90 -33.63 33.35
CA PRO A 140 10.52 -33.29 34.72
C PRO A 140 9.00 -33.27 34.85
N VAL A 141 8.51 -33.83 35.96
CA VAL A 141 7.09 -33.88 36.36
C VAL A 141 6.95 -33.19 37.73
N GLU A 142 5.85 -32.47 37.95
CA GLU A 142 5.59 -31.78 39.22
C GLU A 142 4.89 -32.68 40.23
N LYS A 143 4.11 -33.65 39.77
CA LYS A 143 3.41 -34.64 40.59
C LYS A 143 4.17 -35.98 40.54
N GLU A 144 4.58 -36.48 41.72
CA GLU A 144 5.17 -37.82 41.86
C GLU A 144 4.21 -38.95 41.46
#